data_AF-A0A3B8IQ77-F1
#
_entry.id   AF-A0A3B8IQ77-F1
#
_cell.length_a   1.000
_cell.length_b   1.000
_cell.length_c   1.000
_cell.angle_alpha   90.00
_cell.angle_beta   90.00
_cell.angle_gamma   90.00
#
_symmetry.space_group_name_H-M   'P 1'
#
loop_
_entity.id
_entity.type
_entity.pdbx_description
1 polymer ?
#
loop_
_entity_poly.entity_id
_entity_poly.type
_entity_poly.pdbx_seq_one_letter_code
_entity_poly.pdbx_strand_id
1 'polypeptide(L)'
;MNRLYSETLAGYWPAGWVHLQQRYQNIPFPFKNMMDERIEADYYWKFDDWLSFLESWTAVRQYKMQHGESPVDVLRPLFEQLWGGHETRKVSFTFFVKTGLVI
;
A
#
# COMPACT_ATOMS: atom_id res chain seq x y z
N MET A 1 5.92 -0.41 10.34
CA MET A 1 5.28 -0.03 9.06
C MET A 1 5.26 1.48 8.81
N ASN A 2 4.82 2.31 9.78
CA ASN A 2 4.75 3.77 9.60
C ASN A 2 6.09 4.41 9.18
N ARG A 3 7.20 3.97 9.78
CA ARG A 3 8.55 4.46 9.44
C ARG A 3 8.93 4.23 7.98
N LEU A 4 8.75 3.01 7.46
CA LEU A 4 9.02 2.70 6.04
C LEU A 4 8.16 3.57 5.12
N TYR A 5 6.85 3.62 5.37
CA TYR A 5 5.88 4.30 4.51
C TYR A 5 5.99 5.83 4.53
N SER A 6 6.07 6.43 5.73
CA SER A 6 5.96 7.87 5.95
C SER A 6 7.30 8.60 6.05
N GLU A 7 8.40 7.90 6.37
CA GLU A 7 9.72 8.52 6.50
C GLU A 7 10.65 8.05 5.39
N THR A 8 10.93 6.74 5.30
CA THR A 8 11.91 6.21 4.33
C THR A 8 11.46 6.39 2.88
N LEU A 9 10.17 6.17 2.61
CA LEU A 9 9.58 6.33 1.29
C LEU A 9 8.99 7.73 1.05
N ALA A 10 9.18 8.67 1.98
CA ALA A 10 8.80 10.06 1.77
C ALA A 10 9.51 10.62 0.56
N GLY A 11 8.76 11.24 -0.36
CA GLY A 11 9.30 11.81 -1.60
C GLY A 11 9.47 10.82 -2.76
N TYR A 12 9.26 9.50 -2.55
CA TYR A 12 9.29 8.50 -3.63
C TYR A 12 7.90 8.13 -4.16
N TRP A 13 6.84 8.55 -3.46
CA TRP A 13 5.46 8.32 -3.89
C TRP A 13 5.14 9.14 -5.14
N PRO A 14 4.47 8.54 -6.14
CA PRO A 14 4.04 9.29 -7.33
C PRO A 14 2.97 10.32 -6.96
N ALA A 15 2.84 11.39 -7.75
CA ALA A 15 1.89 12.47 -7.49
C ALA A 15 0.44 11.97 -7.31
N GLY A 16 0.01 10.97 -8.09
CA GLY A 16 -1.33 10.37 -7.98
C GLY A 16 -1.62 9.67 -6.64
N TRP A 17 -0.59 9.42 -5.82
CA TRP A 17 -0.74 8.84 -4.48
C TRP A 17 -1.59 9.72 -3.55
N VAL A 18 -1.62 11.04 -3.76
CA VAL A 18 -2.46 11.97 -2.99
C VAL A 18 -3.94 11.59 -3.08
N HIS A 19 -4.40 11.06 -4.21
CA HIS A 19 -5.78 10.66 -4.39
C HIS A 19 -6.13 9.43 -3.56
N LEU A 20 -5.22 8.48 -3.45
CA LEU A 20 -5.36 7.31 -2.57
C LEU A 20 -5.42 7.74 -1.10
N GLN A 21 -4.53 8.65 -0.68
CA GLN A 21 -4.54 9.20 0.68
C GLN A 21 -5.85 9.92 1.01
N GLN A 22 -6.42 10.62 0.02
CA GLN A 22 -7.70 11.31 0.12
C GLN A 22 -8.91 10.39 -0.18
N ARG A 23 -8.71 9.07 -0.28
CA ARG A 23 -9.79 8.09 -0.52
C ARG A 23 -10.63 8.43 -1.76
N TYR A 24 -9.98 8.98 -2.78
CA TYR A 24 -10.58 9.47 -4.02
C TYR A 24 -11.66 10.56 -3.84
N GLN A 25 -11.79 11.16 -2.66
CA GLN A 25 -12.85 12.14 -2.36
C GLN A 25 -12.81 13.36 -3.29
N ASN A 26 -11.62 13.82 -3.66
CA ASN A 26 -11.40 15.04 -4.43
C ASN A 26 -11.18 14.81 -5.93
N ILE A 27 -11.40 13.59 -6.44
CA ILE A 27 -11.34 13.35 -7.88
C ILE A 27 -12.64 13.85 -8.53
N PRO A 28 -12.57 14.67 -9.61
CA PRO A 28 -13.73 15.00 -10.41
C PRO A 28 -14.40 13.73 -10.94
N PHE A 29 -15.64 13.47 -10.52
CA PHE A 29 -16.36 12.24 -10.83
C PHE A 29 -17.80 12.59 -11.29
N PRO A 30 -18.01 12.92 -12.58
CA PRO A 30 -19.25 13.52 -13.07
C PRO A 30 -20.33 12.48 -13.39
N PHE A 31 -20.49 11.45 -12.55
CA PHE A 31 -21.49 10.40 -12.74
C PHE A 31 -22.68 10.60 -11.80
N LYS A 32 -23.86 10.10 -12.20
CA LYS A 32 -25.07 10.17 -11.36
C LYS A 32 -25.11 9.03 -10.33
N ASN A 33 -25.89 9.23 -9.26
CA ASN A 33 -26.11 8.26 -8.18
C ASN A 33 -24.80 7.78 -7.54
N MET A 34 -23.93 8.71 -7.18
CA MET A 34 -22.64 8.39 -6.59
C MET A 34 -22.80 7.70 -5.23
N MET A 35 -22.06 6.60 -5.04
CA MET A 35 -21.91 5.95 -3.74
C MET A 35 -20.42 5.87 -3.39
N ASP A 36 -20.13 6.21 -2.14
CA ASP A 36 -18.82 5.98 -1.53
C ASP A 36 -18.90 4.71 -0.70
N GLU A 37 -18.23 3.66 -1.17
CA GLU A 37 -18.24 2.36 -0.51
C GLU A 37 -16.87 2.05 0.12
N ARG A 38 -16.93 1.36 1.26
CA ARG A 38 -15.77 0.83 1.96
C ARG A 38 -15.84 -0.68 1.96
N ILE A 39 -14.83 -1.31 1.39
CA ILE A 39 -14.71 -2.77 1.33
C ILE A 39 -13.50 -3.18 2.17
N GLU A 40 -13.69 -4.13 3.07
CA GLU A 40 -12.60 -4.76 3.81
C GLU A 40 -12.28 -6.12 3.19
N ALA A 41 -11.00 -6.42 3.03
CA ALA A 41 -10.53 -7.73 2.61
C ALA A 41 -9.41 -8.21 3.53
N ASP A 42 -9.57 -9.42 4.03
CA ASP A 42 -8.59 -10.09 4.86
C ASP A 42 -7.88 -11.18 4.06
N TYR A 43 -6.57 -11.23 4.18
CA TYR A 43 -5.72 -12.26 3.59
C TYR A 43 -4.86 -12.91 4.67
N TYR A 44 -4.52 -14.18 4.48
CA TYR A 44 -3.54 -14.87 5.31
C TYR A 44 -2.28 -15.08 4.48
N TRP A 45 -1.25 -14.31 4.76
CA TRP A 45 -0.02 -14.29 3.97
C TRP A 45 1.14 -14.89 4.74
N LYS A 46 2.04 -15.59 4.04
CA LYS A 46 3.35 -15.93 4.56
C LYS A 46 4.23 -14.69 4.60
N PHE A 47 5.35 -14.77 5.33
CA PHE A 47 6.30 -13.66 5.43
C PHE A 47 6.78 -13.18 4.05
N ASP A 48 7.14 -14.13 3.18
CA ASP A 48 7.63 -13.83 1.83
C ASP A 48 6.56 -13.23 0.91
N ASP A 49 5.29 -13.61 1.05
CA ASP A 49 4.18 -13.00 0.31
C ASP A 49 4.04 -11.52 0.71
N TRP A 50 4.11 -11.24 2.01
CA TRP A 50 4.03 -9.88 2.53
C TRP A 50 5.21 -9.02 2.10
N LEU A 51 6.44 -9.55 2.12
CA LEU A 51 7.61 -8.85 1.61
C LEU A 51 7.52 -8.59 0.10
N SER A 52 7.08 -9.58 -0.67
CA SER A 52 6.87 -9.43 -2.12
C SER A 52 5.83 -8.35 -2.44
N PHE A 53 4.78 -8.26 -1.64
CA PHE A 53 3.81 -7.17 -1.73
C PHE A 53 4.45 -5.80 -1.49
N LEU A 54 5.32 -5.65 -0.47
CA LEU A 54 6.04 -4.39 -0.23
C LEU A 54 6.99 -4.02 -1.38
N GLU A 55 7.71 -5.00 -1.93
CA GLU A 55 8.59 -4.83 -3.10
C GLU A 55 7.82 -4.39 -4.36
N SER A 56 6.52 -4.69 -4.43
CA SER A 56 5.68 -4.25 -5.54
C SER A 56 5.35 -2.75 -5.50
N TRP A 57 5.56 -2.06 -4.37
CA TRP A 57 5.21 -0.65 -4.23
C TRP A 57 6.07 0.22 -5.14
N THR A 58 5.42 1.12 -5.88
CA THR A 58 6.11 2.06 -6.78
C THR A 58 7.17 2.89 -6.04
N ALA A 59 6.89 3.35 -4.82
CA ALA A 59 7.85 4.10 -4.02
C ALA A 59 9.10 3.28 -3.65
N VAL A 60 8.93 1.98 -3.34
CA VAL A 60 10.06 1.06 -3.07
C VAL A 60 10.92 0.89 -4.31
N ARG A 61 10.30 0.71 -5.48
CA ARG A 61 11.02 0.63 -6.76
C ARG A 61 11.79 1.91 -7.07
N GLN A 62 11.18 3.08 -6.87
CA GLN A 62 11.84 4.38 -7.07
C GLN A 62 13.01 4.58 -6.11
N TYR A 63 12.84 4.25 -4.83
CA TYR A 63 13.92 4.29 -3.84
C TYR A 63 15.09 3.42 -4.30
N LYS A 64 14.81 2.16 -4.68
CA LYS A 64 15.81 1.20 -5.12
C LYS A 64 16.57 1.67 -6.36
N MET A 65 15.89 2.29 -7.32
CA MET A 65 16.55 2.86 -8.50
C MET A 65 17.51 4.00 -8.15
N GLN A 66 17.19 4.82 -7.15
CA GLN A 66 18.03 5.96 -6.76
C GLN A 66 19.18 5.57 -5.83
N HIS A 67 19.00 4.54 -4.98
CA HIS A 67 19.96 4.17 -3.93
C HIS A 67 20.73 2.89 -4.23
N GLY A 68 20.30 2.11 -5.23
CA GLY A 68 20.88 0.80 -5.56
C GLY A 68 20.46 -0.35 -4.65
N GLU A 69 19.68 -0.08 -3.60
CA GLU A 69 19.24 -1.07 -2.60
C GLU A 69 17.75 -0.92 -2.26
N SER A 70 17.07 -2.04 -1.98
CA SER A 70 15.69 -2.01 -1.51
C SER A 70 15.62 -1.64 -0.02
N PRO A 71 14.79 -0.66 0.39
CA PRO A 71 14.57 -0.39 1.80
C PRO A 71 13.85 -1.55 2.51
N VAL A 72 13.17 -2.43 1.75
CA VAL A 72 12.53 -3.64 2.29
C VAL A 72 13.60 -4.68 2.65
N ASP A 73 14.63 -4.85 1.82
CA ASP A 73 15.75 -5.76 2.11
C ASP A 73 16.55 -5.28 3.33
N VAL A 74 16.83 -3.99 3.44
CA VAL A 74 17.51 -3.39 4.62
C VAL A 74 16.74 -3.68 5.91
N LEU A 75 15.41 -3.60 5.86
CA LEU A 75 14.54 -3.81 7.03
C LEU A 75 14.12 -5.26 7.24
N ARG A 76 14.51 -6.19 6.35
CA ARG A 76 14.10 -7.60 6.41
C ARG A 76 14.38 -8.26 7.77
N PRO A 77 15.56 -8.12 8.40
CA PRO A 77 15.81 -8.76 9.71
C PRO A 77 14.87 -8.25 10.80
N LEU A 78 14.58 -6.94 10.79
CA LEU A 78 13.62 -6.34 11.71
C LEU A 78 12.21 -6.85 11.45
N PHE A 79 11.81 -6.96 10.18
CA PHE A 79 10.50 -7.49 9.82
C PHE A 79 10.35 -8.96 10.21
N GLU A 80 11.39 -9.78 10.02
CA GLU A 80 11.40 -11.19 10.40
C GLU A 80 11.25 -11.36 11.91
N GLN A 81 11.99 -10.57 12.69
CA GLN A 81 11.86 -10.53 14.14
C GLN A 81 10.43 -10.16 14.57
N LEU A 82 9.83 -9.14 13.94
CA LEU A 82 8.45 -8.71 14.23
C LEU A 82 7.40 -9.73 13.74
N TRP A 83 7.71 -10.49 12.69
CA TRP A 83 6.88 -11.56 12.17
C TRP A 83 6.83 -12.76 13.12
N GLY A 84 7.86 -12.94 13.93
CA GLY A 84 7.84 -13.79 15.13
C GLY A 84 7.67 -15.29 14.85
N GLY A 85 8.17 -15.78 13.70
CA GLY A 85 8.15 -17.21 13.36
C GLY A 85 6.77 -17.80 13.01
N HIS A 86 5.73 -16.97 12.89
CA HIS A 86 4.42 -17.42 12.42
C HIS A 86 4.49 -17.82 10.94
N GLU A 87 3.93 -18.98 10.57
CA GLU A 87 3.89 -19.38 9.16
C GLU A 87 3.09 -18.37 8.33
N THR A 88 1.92 -17.96 8.82
CA THR A 88 1.06 -16.96 8.19
C THR A 88 0.56 -15.93 9.20
N ARG A 89 0.21 -14.73 8.71
CA ARG A 89 -0.48 -13.69 9.49
C ARG A 89 -1.64 -13.11 8.69
N LYS A 90 -2.66 -12.65 9.42
CA LYS A 90 -3.78 -11.91 8.83
C LYS A 90 -3.30 -10.50 8.43
N VAL A 91 -3.51 -10.14 7.18
CA VAL A 91 -3.27 -8.81 6.60
C VAL A 91 -4.61 -8.27 6.11
N SER A 92 -5.01 -7.12 6.62
CA SER A 92 -6.30 -6.50 6.31
C SER A 92 -6.11 -5.28 5.42
N PHE A 93 -6.92 -5.17 4.36
CA PHE A 93 -6.95 -4.04 3.46
C PHE A 93 -8.33 -3.39 3.46
N THR A 94 -8.32 -2.07 3.55
CA THR A 94 -9.50 -1.25 3.31
C THR A 94 -9.42 -0.62 1.93
N PHE A 95 -10.38 -0.94 1.07
CA PHE A 95 -10.56 -0.32 -0.24
C PHE A 95 -11.63 0.75 -0.18
N PHE A 96 -11.34 1.90 -0.79
CA PHE A 96 -12.29 3.00 -0.97
C PHE A 96 -12.70 3.03 -2.44
N VAL A 97 -14.00 2.95 -2.70
CA VAL A 97 -14.55 2.83 -4.04
C VAL A 97 -15.56 3.95 -4.27
N LYS A 98 -15.43 4.63 -5.42
CA LYS A 98 -16.46 5.53 -5.96
C LYS A 98 -17.15 4.84 -7.12
N THR A 99 -18.46 4.64 -7.00
CA THR A 99 -19.29 4.08 -8.06
C THR A 99 -20.29 5.12 -8.56
N GLY A 100 -20.70 5.01 -9.82
CA GLY A 100 -21.68 5.89 -10.44
C GLY A 100 -22.22 5.28 -11.71
N LEU A 101 -23.40 5.73 -12.15
CA LEU A 101 -24.06 5.20 -13.34
C LEU A 101 -23.75 6.06 -14.56
N VAL A 102 -23.47 5.38 -15.68
CA VAL A 102 -23.47 5.97 -17.04
C VAL A 102 -24.85 5.70 -17.63
N ILE A 103 -25.54 6.76 -18.07
CA ILE A 103 -26.91 6.71 -18.58
C ILE A 103 -26.92 7.22 -20.02
#